data_AF-A0A6B0X8K0-F1
#
_entry.id   AF-A0A6B0X8K0-F1
#
_cell.length_a   1.000
_cell.length_b   1.000
_cell.length_c   1.000
_cell.angle_alpha   90.00
_cell.angle_beta   90.00
_cell.angle_gamma   90.00
#
_symmetry.space_group_name_H-M   'P 1'
#
loop_
_entity.id
_entity.type
_entity.pdbx_description
1 polymer ?
#
loop_
_entity_poly.entity_id
_entity_poly.type
_entity_poly.pdbx_seq_one_letter_code
_entity_poly.pdbx_strand_id
1 'polypeptide(L)'
;MTEASEVSRPALMSEVQRLVVKIGSSALTTQCHKLDDEVVTQLVEDVVGLRSQGLEVAIVTSGAVAAGMGRMELDKRPDNIAQLQALAAIGQVLLMDVYKDKFHRHGVPIGQVLLTAEDILGDRHRYVNLENTFRNLFAYGAVPLINENDSVAVAELRRQLGENDMLAAYVTNLIRADMLVIFSDVEGLYDAFGPRGPEGKLVSQVSQDRA
;
A
#
# COMPACT_ATOMS: atom_id res chain seq x y z
N MET A 1 2.16 31.72 18.96
CA MET A 1 2.00 30.76 17.86
C MET A 1 3.16 30.99 16.92
N THR A 2 4.19 30.17 17.04
CA THR A 2 5.34 30.19 16.14
C THR A 2 4.85 29.60 14.82
N GLU A 3 4.95 30.35 13.73
CA GLU A 3 4.78 29.80 12.38
C GLU A 3 5.80 28.67 12.24
N ALA A 4 5.33 27.42 12.17
CA ALA A 4 6.18 26.30 11.82
C ALA A 4 6.70 26.59 10.41
N SER A 5 8.01 26.81 10.28
CA SER A 5 8.64 27.06 8.99
C SER A 5 8.29 25.92 8.04
N GLU A 6 7.62 26.23 6.94
CA GLU A 6 7.20 25.26 5.93
C GLU A 6 8.46 24.53 5.42
N VAL A 7 8.58 23.23 5.72
CA VAL A 7 9.76 22.45 5.31
C VAL A 7 9.52 21.98 3.88
N SER A 8 10.44 22.31 2.97
CA SER A 8 10.27 21.94 1.58
C SER A 8 10.27 20.41 1.41
N ARG A 9 9.39 19.88 0.54
CA ARG A 9 9.33 18.44 0.22
C ARG A 9 10.70 17.87 -0.20
N PRO A 10 11.51 18.55 -1.04
CA PRO A 10 12.85 18.06 -1.38
C PRO A 10 13.77 17.89 -0.16
N ALA A 11 13.68 18.79 0.83
CA ALA A 11 14.46 18.66 2.06
C ALA A 11 14.00 17.43 2.87
N LEU A 12 12.68 17.22 3.02
CA LEU A 12 12.14 16.04 3.69
C LEU A 12 12.53 14.72 3.00
N MET A 13 12.65 14.73 1.68
CA MET A 13 13.04 13.54 0.91
C MET A 13 14.54 13.25 0.98
N SER A 14 15.38 14.24 1.29
CA SER A 14 16.84 14.08 1.26
C SER A 14 17.40 13.14 2.35
N GLU A 15 16.63 12.93 3.43
CA GLU A 15 17.00 12.05 4.55
C GLU A 15 16.36 10.66 4.45
N VAL A 16 15.50 10.41 3.46
CA VAL A 16 14.76 9.15 3.33
C VAL A 16 15.67 8.05 2.78
N GLN A 17 15.80 6.96 3.54
CA GLN A 17 16.50 5.74 3.10
C GLN A 17 15.52 4.62 2.78
N ARG A 18 14.41 4.54 3.53
CA ARG A 18 13.39 3.52 3.35
C ARG A 18 12.00 4.15 3.29
N LEU A 19 11.22 3.77 2.28
CA LEU A 19 9.84 4.22 2.14
C LEU A 19 8.86 3.07 1.92
N VAL A 20 7.63 3.30 2.39
CA VAL A 20 6.46 2.49 2.07
C VAL A 20 5.60 3.28 1.09
N VAL A 21 5.24 2.64 -0.02
CA VAL A 21 4.30 3.17 -1.00
C VAL A 21 3.01 2.39 -0.90
N LYS A 22 1.92 3.04 -0.50
CA LYS A 22 0.58 2.45 -0.53
C LYS A 22 -0.14 2.86 -1.79
N ILE A 23 -0.78 1.88 -2.44
CA ILE A 23 -1.66 2.13 -3.58
C ILE A 23 -3.01 1.46 -3.38
N GLY A 24 -4.08 2.25 -3.53
CA GLY A 24 -5.47 1.82 -3.35
C GLY A 24 -6.04 1.05 -4.53
N SER A 25 -7.20 0.41 -4.33
CA SER A 25 -7.85 -0.37 -5.38
C SER A 25 -8.34 0.50 -6.53
N SER A 26 -8.81 1.73 -6.24
CA SER A 26 -9.29 2.68 -7.24
C SER A 26 -8.19 3.14 -8.20
N ALA A 27 -6.96 3.29 -7.71
CA ALA A 27 -5.81 3.63 -8.55
C ALA A 27 -5.32 2.42 -9.38
N LEU A 28 -5.42 1.20 -8.84
CA LEU A 28 -4.90 0.00 -9.48
C LEU A 28 -5.85 -0.69 -10.46
N THR A 29 -7.13 -0.32 -10.46
CA THR A 29 -8.14 -1.04 -11.24
C THR A 29 -8.94 -0.11 -12.14
N THR A 30 -9.17 -0.60 -13.36
CA THR A 30 -10.08 0.01 -14.33
C THR A 30 -11.54 -0.12 -13.85
N GLN A 31 -12.44 0.64 -14.49
CA GLN A 31 -13.88 0.55 -14.25
C GLN A 31 -14.46 -0.86 -14.42
N CYS A 32 -13.79 -1.73 -15.18
CA CYS A 32 -14.19 -3.13 -15.41
C CYS A 32 -13.54 -4.12 -14.42
N HIS A 33 -13.03 -3.65 -13.28
CA HIS A 33 -12.35 -4.46 -12.26
C HIS A 33 -11.11 -5.21 -12.77
N LYS A 34 -10.52 -4.77 -13.88
CA LYS A 34 -9.23 -5.27 -14.36
C LYS A 34 -8.11 -4.42 -13.80
N LEU A 35 -6.97 -5.03 -13.51
CA LEU A 35 -5.76 -4.29 -13.14
C LEU A 35 -5.37 -3.36 -14.29
N ASP A 36 -5.06 -2.12 -13.93
CA ASP A 36 -4.58 -1.12 -14.88
C ASP A 36 -3.08 -1.34 -15.14
N ASP A 37 -2.77 -1.88 -16.32
CA ASP A 37 -1.41 -2.25 -16.70
C ASP A 37 -0.48 -1.03 -16.79
N GLU A 38 -1.01 0.13 -17.19
CA GLU A 38 -0.23 1.36 -17.33
C GLU A 38 0.14 1.90 -15.96
N VAL A 39 -0.83 1.98 -15.04
CA VAL A 39 -0.57 2.42 -13.66
C VAL A 39 0.44 1.51 -12.96
N VAL A 40 0.29 0.19 -13.08
CA VAL A 40 1.25 -0.75 -12.45
C VAL A 40 2.63 -0.62 -13.09
N THR A 41 2.71 -0.42 -14.42
CA THR A 41 4.00 -0.22 -15.11
C THR A 41 4.69 1.03 -14.60
N GLN A 42 3.99 2.17 -14.54
CA GLN A 42 4.56 3.42 -14.05
C GLN A 42 5.02 3.31 -12.60
N LEU A 43 4.19 2.71 -11.73
CA LEU A 43 4.58 2.48 -10.32
C LEU A 43 5.86 1.65 -10.23
N VAL A 44 5.99 0.59 -11.03
CA VAL A 44 7.20 -0.25 -11.03
C VAL A 44 8.42 0.52 -11.52
N GLU A 45 8.28 1.32 -12.58
CA GLU A 45 9.36 2.15 -13.11
C GLU A 45 9.84 3.18 -12.07
N ASP A 46 8.91 3.85 -11.39
CA ASP A 46 9.21 4.82 -10.32
C ASP A 46 9.97 4.13 -9.18
N VAL A 47 9.50 2.96 -8.73
CA VAL A 47 10.14 2.18 -7.67
C VAL A 47 11.54 1.71 -8.09
N VAL A 48 11.71 1.25 -9.33
CA VAL A 48 13.02 0.87 -9.86
C VAL A 48 13.96 2.09 -9.90
N GLY A 49 13.45 3.25 -10.29
CA GLY A 49 14.18 4.52 -10.28
C GLY A 49 14.67 4.91 -8.88
N LEU A 50 13.80 4.84 -7.87
CA LEU A 50 14.16 5.10 -6.46
C LEU A 50 15.20 4.09 -5.96
N ARG A 51 15.06 2.81 -6.30
CA ARG A 51 16.05 1.78 -5.93
C ARG A 51 17.41 2.02 -6.56
N SER A 52 17.46 2.51 -7.79
CA SER A 52 18.72 2.87 -8.45
C SER A 52 19.49 3.99 -7.72
N GLN A 53 18.77 4.79 -6.92
CA GLN A 53 19.33 5.84 -6.07
C GLN A 53 19.74 5.33 -4.68
N GLY A 54 19.58 4.04 -4.40
CA GLY A 54 19.95 3.40 -3.13
C GLY A 54 18.82 3.34 -2.10
N LEU A 55 17.59 3.73 -2.45
CA LEU A 55 16.46 3.67 -1.53
C LEU A 55 15.87 2.27 -1.46
N GLU A 56 15.42 1.89 -0.28
CA GLU A 56 14.65 0.68 -0.04
C GLU A 56 13.15 0.99 -0.11
N VAL A 57 12.43 0.26 -0.96
CA VAL A 57 11.00 0.49 -1.18
C VAL A 57 10.20 -0.76 -0.88
N ALA A 58 9.17 -0.62 -0.05
CA ALA A 58 8.11 -1.60 0.15
C ALA A 58 6.80 -1.07 -0.45
N ILE A 59 6.01 -1.94 -1.08
CA ILE A 59 4.72 -1.57 -1.67
C ILE A 59 3.61 -2.24 -0.87
N VAL A 60 2.64 -1.46 -0.41
CA VAL A 60 1.39 -1.95 0.17
C VAL A 60 0.31 -1.78 -0.90
N THR A 61 -0.16 -2.90 -1.44
CA THR A 61 -1.08 -2.92 -2.57
C THR A 61 -2.49 -3.32 -2.14
N SER A 62 -3.47 -3.06 -3.00
CA SER A 62 -4.88 -3.45 -2.81
C SER A 62 -5.38 -4.12 -4.10
N GLY A 63 -6.70 -4.21 -4.31
CA GLY A 63 -7.25 -4.63 -5.61
C GLY A 63 -7.32 -6.13 -5.86
N ALA A 64 -6.89 -7.00 -4.93
CA ALA A 64 -7.01 -8.45 -5.07
C ALA A 64 -8.46 -8.91 -5.30
N VAL A 65 -9.43 -8.43 -4.49
CA VAL A 65 -10.85 -8.76 -4.69
C VAL A 65 -11.34 -8.30 -6.08
N ALA A 66 -10.97 -7.08 -6.50
CA ALA A 66 -11.39 -6.54 -7.79
C ALA A 66 -10.82 -7.35 -8.95
N ALA A 67 -9.52 -7.66 -8.93
CA ALA A 67 -8.90 -8.54 -9.93
C ALA A 67 -9.58 -9.93 -9.98
N GLY A 68 -9.95 -10.48 -8.83
CA GLY A 68 -10.72 -11.71 -8.74
C GLY A 68 -12.11 -11.59 -9.38
N MET A 69 -12.83 -10.50 -9.09
CA MET A 69 -14.13 -10.21 -9.70
C MET A 69 -14.02 -10.09 -11.22
N GLY A 70 -13.04 -9.34 -11.72
CA GLY A 70 -12.80 -9.19 -13.15
C GLY A 70 -12.47 -10.51 -13.84
N ARG A 71 -11.72 -11.41 -13.15
CA ARG A 71 -11.42 -12.76 -13.66
C ARG A 71 -12.63 -13.68 -13.70
N MET A 72 -13.51 -13.55 -12.72
CA MET A 72 -14.73 -14.35 -12.59
C MET A 72 -15.93 -13.72 -13.31
N GLU A 73 -15.73 -12.61 -14.02
CA GLU A 73 -16.75 -11.89 -14.80
C GLU A 73 -17.98 -11.52 -13.95
N LEU A 74 -17.73 -11.08 -12.70
CA LEU A 74 -18.80 -10.68 -11.78
C LEU A 74 -19.13 -9.19 -11.94
N ASP A 75 -20.37 -8.89 -12.33
CA ASP A 75 -20.86 -7.51 -12.49
C ASP A 75 -21.04 -6.79 -11.15
N LYS A 76 -21.35 -7.52 -10.08
CA LYS A 76 -21.63 -6.96 -8.76
C LYS A 76 -20.71 -7.58 -7.72
N ARG A 77 -20.14 -6.72 -6.87
CA ARG A 77 -19.39 -7.15 -5.69
C ARG A 77 -20.30 -7.96 -4.75
N PRO A 78 -19.90 -9.20 -4.39
CA PRO A 78 -20.68 -9.98 -3.43
C PRO A 78 -20.65 -9.38 -2.02
N ASP A 79 -21.76 -9.52 -1.30
CA ASP A 79 -21.85 -9.11 0.12
C ASP A 79 -21.38 -10.24 1.07
N ASN A 80 -21.29 -11.48 0.57
CA ASN A 80 -20.89 -12.65 1.34
C ASN A 80 -19.37 -12.66 1.58
N ILE A 81 -18.96 -12.75 2.84
CA ILE A 81 -17.54 -12.74 3.24
C ILE A 81 -16.77 -13.88 2.58
N ALA A 82 -17.28 -15.11 2.60
CA ALA A 82 -16.58 -16.27 2.02
C ALA A 82 -16.38 -16.11 0.50
N GLN A 83 -17.34 -15.50 -0.20
CA GLN A 83 -17.18 -15.18 -1.62
C GLN A 83 -16.11 -14.11 -1.83
N LEU A 84 -16.08 -13.06 -1.00
CA LEU A 84 -15.03 -12.04 -1.06
C LEU A 84 -13.64 -12.62 -0.77
N GLN A 85 -13.53 -13.54 0.20
CA GLN A 85 -12.29 -14.26 0.51
C GLN A 85 -11.82 -15.10 -0.68
N ALA A 86 -12.73 -15.85 -1.31
CA ALA A 86 -12.41 -16.62 -2.51
C ALA A 86 -11.95 -15.74 -3.67
N LEU A 87 -12.62 -14.61 -3.90
CA LEU A 87 -12.23 -13.64 -4.94
C LEU A 87 -10.87 -13.00 -4.65
N ALA A 88 -10.59 -12.65 -3.39
CA ALA A 88 -9.28 -12.14 -3.00
C ALA A 88 -8.18 -13.18 -3.23
N ALA A 89 -8.42 -14.45 -2.87
CA ALA A 89 -7.46 -15.53 -3.13
C ALA A 89 -7.15 -15.69 -4.62
N ILE A 90 -8.18 -15.64 -5.48
CA ILE A 90 -8.03 -15.70 -6.94
C ILE A 90 -7.25 -14.49 -7.44
N GLY A 91 -7.69 -13.28 -7.09
CA GLY A 91 -7.11 -12.06 -7.63
C GLY A 91 -5.74 -11.71 -7.05
N GLN A 92 -5.39 -12.19 -5.86
CA GLN A 92 -4.04 -12.03 -5.31
C GLN A 92 -2.99 -12.71 -6.20
N VAL A 93 -3.30 -13.89 -6.74
CA VAL A 93 -2.42 -14.57 -7.71
C VAL A 93 -2.22 -13.70 -8.95
N LEU A 94 -3.32 -13.15 -9.49
CA LEU A 94 -3.27 -12.28 -10.67
C LEU A 94 -2.48 -11.00 -10.43
N LEU A 95 -2.68 -10.38 -9.26
CA LEU A 95 -1.96 -9.17 -8.86
C LEU A 95 -0.46 -9.43 -8.79
N MET A 96 -0.05 -10.53 -8.16
CA MET A 96 1.37 -10.90 -8.09
C MET A 96 1.95 -11.25 -9.46
N ASP A 97 1.17 -11.87 -10.35
CA ASP A 97 1.63 -12.20 -11.70
C ASP A 97 1.97 -10.94 -12.49
N VAL A 98 1.11 -9.91 -12.44
CA VAL A 98 1.36 -8.62 -13.07
C VAL A 98 2.61 -7.95 -12.48
N TYR A 99 2.70 -7.81 -11.15
CA TYR A 99 3.89 -7.20 -10.53
C TYR A 99 5.17 -7.99 -10.86
N LYS A 100 5.13 -9.32 -10.79
CA LYS A 100 6.26 -10.20 -11.13
C LYS A 100 6.74 -9.94 -12.55
N ASP A 101 5.82 -9.92 -13.51
CA ASP A 101 6.16 -9.70 -14.91
C ASP A 101 6.79 -8.34 -15.17
N LYS A 102 6.34 -7.28 -14.47
CA LYS A 102 6.91 -5.93 -14.61
C LYS A 102 8.27 -5.82 -13.93
N PHE A 103 8.40 -6.21 -12.67
CA PHE A 103 9.69 -6.15 -11.96
C PHE A 103 10.76 -7.07 -12.57
N HIS A 104 10.35 -8.22 -13.13
CA HIS A 104 11.28 -9.13 -13.81
C HIS A 104 11.99 -8.49 -14.99
N ARG A 105 11.33 -7.58 -15.74
CA ARG A 105 11.95 -6.84 -16.85
C ARG A 105 13.12 -5.96 -16.41
N HIS A 106 13.16 -5.57 -15.14
CA HIS A 106 14.23 -4.78 -14.54
C HIS A 106 15.23 -5.62 -13.73
N GLY A 107 15.09 -6.96 -13.73
CA GLY A 107 15.94 -7.85 -12.94
C GLY A 107 15.79 -7.68 -11.43
N VAL A 108 14.67 -7.08 -10.98
CA VAL A 108 14.41 -6.82 -9.56
C VAL A 108 13.56 -7.95 -8.97
N PRO A 109 14.05 -8.68 -7.95
CA PRO A 109 13.24 -9.68 -7.28
C PRO A 109 12.13 -9.03 -6.45
N ILE A 110 11.02 -9.74 -6.27
CA ILE A 110 9.91 -9.33 -5.39
C ILE A 110 9.68 -10.38 -4.32
N GLY A 111 9.16 -9.95 -3.16
CA GLY A 111 8.76 -10.84 -2.08
C GLY A 111 7.34 -10.57 -1.64
N GLN A 112 6.43 -11.52 -1.83
CA GLN A 112 5.06 -11.38 -1.33
C GLN A 112 5.00 -11.57 0.18
N VAL A 113 4.30 -10.66 0.87
CA VAL A 113 3.98 -10.79 2.29
C VAL A 113 2.48 -10.53 2.48
N LEU A 114 1.75 -11.51 3.02
CA LEU A 114 0.33 -11.38 3.34
C LEU A 114 0.16 -11.27 4.85
N LEU A 115 -0.49 -10.21 5.32
CA LEU A 115 -0.59 -9.88 6.75
C LEU A 115 -2.04 -9.69 7.18
N THR A 116 -2.36 -10.05 8.41
CA THR A 116 -3.54 -9.55 9.11
C THR A 116 -3.10 -8.52 10.15
N ALA A 117 -4.00 -7.67 10.64
CA ALA A 117 -3.68 -6.75 11.73
C ALA A 117 -3.24 -7.50 13.01
N GLU A 118 -3.77 -8.70 13.26
CA GLU A 118 -3.39 -9.54 14.40
C GLU A 118 -1.92 -9.98 14.33
N ASP A 119 -1.36 -10.17 13.12
CA ASP A 119 0.04 -10.56 12.96
C ASP A 119 1.02 -9.48 13.43
N ILE A 120 0.58 -8.22 13.45
CA ILE A 120 1.39 -7.07 13.87
C ILE A 120 1.06 -6.66 15.31
N LEU A 121 -0.22 -6.66 15.69
CA LEU A 121 -0.69 -6.12 16.98
C LEU A 121 -0.84 -7.18 18.08
N GLY A 122 -1.14 -8.43 17.71
CA GLY A 122 -1.59 -9.45 18.65
C GLY A 122 -0.49 -10.38 19.16
N ASP A 123 0.62 -10.52 18.43
CA ASP A 123 1.63 -11.53 18.73
C ASP A 123 3.06 -10.98 18.51
N ARG A 124 3.81 -10.84 19.62
CA ARG A 124 5.20 -10.36 19.60
C ARG A 124 6.14 -11.27 18.81
N HIS A 125 5.93 -12.59 18.82
CA HIS A 125 6.76 -13.52 18.07
C HIS A 125 6.53 -13.36 16.56
N ARG A 126 5.27 -13.22 16.13
CA ARG A 126 4.95 -12.94 14.72
C ARG A 126 5.55 -11.60 14.28
N TYR A 127 5.42 -10.57 15.10
CA TYR A 127 6.04 -9.26 14.84
C TYR A 127 7.55 -9.38 14.57
N VAL A 128 8.30 -10.06 15.45
CA VAL A 128 9.76 -10.23 15.28
C VAL A 128 10.09 -11.05 14.03
N ASN A 129 9.29 -12.08 13.73
CA ASN A 129 9.49 -12.87 12.51
C ASN A 129 9.25 -12.04 11.25
N LEU A 130 8.25 -11.16 11.26
CA LEU A 130 8.00 -10.23 10.15
C LEU A 130 9.15 -9.22 10.00
N GLU A 131 9.62 -8.60 11.09
CA GLU A 131 10.78 -7.69 11.07
C GLU A 131 12.01 -8.39 10.46
N ASN A 132 12.27 -9.64 10.86
CA ASN A 132 13.36 -10.44 10.31
C ASN A 132 13.16 -10.74 8.80
N THR A 133 11.94 -11.06 8.38
CA THR A 133 11.62 -11.30 6.97
C THR A 133 11.85 -10.05 6.12
N PHE A 134 11.30 -8.90 6.51
CA PHE A 134 11.49 -7.65 5.77
C PHE A 134 12.97 -7.25 5.68
N ARG A 135 13.71 -7.36 6.79
CA ARG A 135 15.16 -7.09 6.80
C ARG A 135 15.90 -7.95 5.78
N ASN A 136 15.58 -9.24 5.69
CA ASN A 136 16.23 -10.13 4.72
C ASN A 136 15.76 -9.88 3.28
N LEU A 137 14.48 -9.57 3.05
CA LEU A 137 13.99 -9.18 1.72
C LEU A 137 14.79 -8.00 1.16
N PHE A 138 14.98 -6.95 1.96
CA PHE A 138 15.80 -5.82 1.56
C PHE A 138 17.27 -6.19 1.37
N ALA A 139 17.86 -7.00 2.25
CA ALA A 139 19.23 -7.47 2.10
C ALA A 139 19.45 -8.32 0.83
N TYR A 140 18.43 -9.05 0.37
CA TYR A 140 18.45 -9.77 -0.91
C TYR A 140 18.16 -8.88 -2.12
N GLY A 141 17.93 -7.58 -1.91
CA GLY A 141 17.58 -6.65 -2.96
C GLY A 141 16.18 -6.87 -3.53
N ALA A 142 15.29 -7.53 -2.79
CA ALA A 142 13.90 -7.72 -3.20
C ALA A 142 13.04 -6.51 -2.81
N VAL A 143 12.00 -6.24 -3.60
CA VAL A 143 10.91 -5.32 -3.26
C VAL A 143 9.83 -6.11 -2.53
N PRO A 144 9.55 -5.83 -1.24
CA PRO A 144 8.41 -6.42 -0.56
C PRO A 144 7.10 -5.90 -1.17
N LEU A 145 6.21 -6.82 -1.55
CA LEU A 145 4.83 -6.54 -1.94
C LEU A 145 3.91 -7.06 -0.84
N ILE A 146 3.33 -6.13 -0.09
CA ILE A 146 2.47 -6.40 1.06
C ILE A 146 1.01 -6.23 0.65
N ASN A 147 0.17 -7.17 1.07
CA ASN A 147 -1.28 -7.00 1.04
C ASN A 147 -1.91 -7.63 2.29
N GLU A 148 -3.16 -7.29 2.58
CA GLU A 148 -3.93 -7.97 3.61
C GLU A 148 -4.12 -9.44 3.23
N ASN A 149 -4.02 -10.35 4.21
CA ASN A 149 -4.36 -11.75 4.02
C ASN A 149 -5.88 -11.92 4.05
N ASP A 150 -6.51 -11.42 2.99
CA ASP A 150 -7.95 -11.35 2.83
C ASP A 150 -8.65 -12.71 2.96
N SER A 151 -7.96 -13.81 2.70
CA SER A 151 -8.49 -15.18 2.78
C SER A 151 -8.83 -15.62 4.21
N VAL A 152 -8.17 -15.01 5.20
CA VAL A 152 -8.35 -15.34 6.63
C VAL A 152 -8.78 -14.14 7.46
N ALA A 153 -8.71 -12.93 6.90
CA ALA A 153 -9.18 -11.71 7.56
C ALA A 153 -10.70 -11.78 7.84
N VAL A 154 -11.08 -11.43 9.07
CA VAL A 154 -12.47 -11.38 9.53
C VAL A 154 -13.08 -10.01 9.20
N ALA A 155 -14.38 -9.96 8.95
CA ALA A 155 -15.07 -8.75 8.49
C ALA A 155 -15.06 -7.58 9.49
N GLU A 156 -14.98 -7.83 10.80
CA GLU A 156 -14.83 -6.74 11.78
C GLU A 156 -13.51 -5.98 11.61
N LEU A 157 -12.43 -6.67 11.24
CA LEU A 157 -11.10 -6.07 11.03
C LEU A 157 -11.04 -5.26 9.73
N ARG A 158 -11.66 -5.74 8.64
CA ARG A 158 -11.76 -5.00 7.37
C ARG A 158 -12.43 -3.63 7.51
N ARG A 159 -13.44 -3.49 8.39
CA ARG A 159 -14.09 -2.20 8.65
C ARG A 159 -13.23 -1.24 9.47
N GLN A 160 -12.25 -1.74 10.23
CA GLN A 160 -11.39 -0.94 11.10
C GLN A 160 -10.10 -0.47 10.40
N LEU A 161 -9.66 -1.14 9.32
CA LEU A 161 -8.34 -0.92 8.71
C LEU A 161 -8.32 0.00 7.48
N GLY A 162 -9.49 0.40 6.95
CA GLY A 162 -9.55 1.18 5.70
C GLY A 162 -8.98 0.41 4.50
N GLU A 163 -8.82 1.05 3.34
CA GLU A 163 -8.32 0.42 2.11
C GLU A 163 -6.80 0.13 2.17
N ASN A 164 -6.33 -0.66 3.13
CA ASN A 164 -4.90 -0.91 3.44
C ASN A 164 -4.11 0.31 3.94
N ASP A 165 -4.74 1.44 4.25
CA ASP A 165 -4.06 2.62 4.78
C ASP A 165 -3.48 2.35 6.18
N MET A 166 -4.25 1.71 7.07
CA MET A 166 -3.76 1.32 8.39
C MET A 166 -2.69 0.24 8.30
N LEU A 167 -2.85 -0.73 7.39
CA LEU A 167 -1.81 -1.73 7.13
C LEU A 167 -0.50 -1.06 6.70
N ALA A 168 -0.57 -0.05 5.82
CA ALA A 168 0.59 0.68 5.40
C ALA A 168 1.27 1.42 6.55
N ALA A 169 0.50 2.10 7.41
CA ALA A 169 1.03 2.74 8.62
C ALA A 169 1.71 1.73 9.57
N TYR A 170 1.11 0.55 9.77
CA TYR A 170 1.71 -0.50 10.58
C TYR A 170 3.00 -1.05 9.96
N VAL A 171 3.02 -1.28 8.65
CA VAL A 171 4.21 -1.74 7.93
C VAL A 171 5.32 -0.69 8.02
N THR A 172 5.00 0.60 7.85
CA THR A 172 5.95 1.70 8.00
C THR A 172 6.63 1.66 9.37
N ASN A 173 5.87 1.46 10.44
CA ASN A 173 6.43 1.33 11.78
C ASN A 173 7.26 0.04 11.95
N LEU A 174 6.72 -1.10 11.48
CA LEU A 174 7.36 -2.42 11.58
C LEU A 174 8.74 -2.44 10.91
N ILE A 175 8.84 -1.88 9.71
CA ILE A 175 10.09 -1.85 8.95
C ILE A 175 10.91 -0.59 9.24
N ARG A 176 10.46 0.29 10.14
CA ARG A 176 11.10 1.58 10.47
C ARG A 176 11.40 2.39 9.21
N ALA A 177 10.41 2.50 8.32
CA ALA A 177 10.51 3.35 7.15
C ALA A 177 10.47 4.83 7.56
N ASP A 178 11.22 5.65 6.88
CA ASP A 178 11.30 7.10 7.13
C ASP A 178 10.07 7.83 6.56
N MET A 179 9.42 7.23 5.56
CA MET A 179 8.29 7.83 4.85
C MET A 179 7.23 6.81 4.46
N LEU A 180 5.97 7.22 4.60
CA LEU A 180 4.80 6.57 4.00
C LEU A 180 4.22 7.50 2.93
N VAL A 181 4.16 7.01 1.69
CA VAL A 181 3.50 7.69 0.57
C VAL A 181 2.19 6.97 0.28
N ILE A 182 1.06 7.68 0.33
CA ILE A 182 -0.27 7.13 0.05
C ILE A 182 -0.75 7.67 -1.30
N PHE A 183 -0.88 6.80 -2.29
CA PHE A 183 -1.59 7.10 -3.53
C PHE A 183 -3.09 6.91 -3.32
N SER A 184 -3.84 8.01 -3.44
CA SER A 184 -5.28 8.07 -3.24
C SER A 184 -5.95 8.75 -4.44
N ASP A 185 -7.25 8.54 -4.58
CA ASP A 185 -8.13 9.21 -5.53
C ASP A 185 -8.58 10.61 -5.08
N VAL A 186 -8.26 10.99 -3.83
CA VAL A 186 -8.40 12.37 -3.35
C VAL A 186 -7.12 13.16 -3.56
N GLU A 187 -7.26 14.46 -3.87
CA GLU A 187 -6.11 15.37 -4.09
C GLU A 187 -5.25 15.54 -2.83
N GLY A 188 -5.85 15.40 -1.65
CA GLY A 188 -5.17 15.45 -0.36
C GLY A 188 -6.11 15.90 0.75
N LEU A 189 -5.53 16.50 1.79
CA LEU A 189 -6.29 17.01 2.93
C LEU A 189 -6.77 18.43 2.67
N TYR A 190 -8.05 18.71 2.92
CA TYR A 190 -8.60 20.05 2.92
C TYR A 190 -8.90 20.52 4.36
N ASP A 191 -8.72 21.81 4.62
CA ASP A 191 -9.00 22.41 5.94
C ASP A 191 -10.50 22.59 6.24
N ALA A 192 -11.36 22.43 5.24
CA ALA A 192 -12.81 22.42 5.39
C ALA A 192 -13.49 21.52 4.34
N PHE A 193 -14.53 20.79 4.77
CA PHE A 193 -15.32 19.90 3.93
C PHE A 193 -16.82 20.13 4.17
N GLY A 194 -17.57 20.30 3.08
CA GLY A 194 -19.02 20.46 3.10
C GLY A 194 -19.76 19.23 2.54
N PRO A 195 -21.10 19.25 2.51
CA PRO A 195 -21.92 18.12 2.04
C PRO A 195 -21.71 17.74 0.56
N ARG A 196 -21.13 18.64 -0.24
CA ARG A 196 -20.88 18.45 -1.68
C ARG A 196 -19.41 18.28 -2.04
N GLY A 197 -18.51 18.24 -1.06
CA GLY A 197 -17.08 18.09 -1.30
C GLY A 197 -16.21 19.12 -0.55
N PRO A 198 -14.95 19.30 -1.00
CA PRO A 198 -14.05 20.28 -0.42
C PRO A 198 -14.58 21.71 -0.57
N GLU A 199 -14.60 22.46 0.53
CA GLU A 199 -14.93 23.90 0.54
C GLU A 199 -13.73 24.75 0.99
N GLY A 200 -12.73 24.09 1.55
CA GLY A 200 -11.50 24.68 2.06
C GLY A 200 -10.35 24.70 1.06
N LYS A 201 -9.17 25.09 1.53
CA LYS A 201 -7.93 25.03 0.76
C LYS A 201 -7.26 23.68 0.97
N LEU A 202 -6.57 23.21 -0.06
CA LEU A 202 -5.68 22.06 0.07
C LEU A 202 -4.55 22.41 1.04
N VAL A 203 -4.38 21.58 2.04
CA VAL A 203 -3.36 21.73 3.08
C VAL A 203 -2.05 21.14 2.56
N SER A 204 -1.03 21.98 2.37
CA SER A 204 0.29 21.57 1.85
C SER A 204 1.11 20.76 2.86
N GLN A 205 0.96 21.08 4.15
CA GLN A 205 1.70 20.48 5.25
C GLN A 205 0.84 20.48 6.53
N VAL A 206 0.81 19.34 7.22
CA VAL A 206 0.31 19.22 8.60
C VAL A 206 1.49 18.83 9.47
N SER A 207 1.60 19.46 10.64
CA SER A 207 2.56 19.07 11.66
C SER A 207 1.83 18.80 12.96
N GLN A 208 2.35 17.84 13.73
CA GLN A 208 1.93 17.58 15.09
C GLN A 208 3.18 17.65 15.96
N ASP A 209 3.13 18.44 17.03
CA ASP A 209 4.21 18.49 18.01
C ASP A 209 4.41 17.08 18.59
N ARG A 210 5.66 16.60 18.60
CA ARG A 210 6.01 15.39 19.34
C ARG A 210 5.83 15.69 20.83
N ALA A 211 4.78 15.13 21.44
CA ALA A 211 4.62 15.11 22.89
C ALA A 211 5.69 14.21 23.55
#